data_AF-A0A2E8JGA3-F1
#
_entry.id   AF-A0A2E8JGA3-F1
#
_cell.length_a   1.000
_cell.length_b   1.000
_cell.length_c   1.000
_cell.angle_alpha   90.00
_cell.angle_beta   90.00
_cell.angle_gamma   90.00
#
_symmetry.space_group_name_H-M   'P 1'
#
loop_
_entity.id
_entity.type
_entity.pdbx_description
1 polymer ?
#
loop_
_entity_poly.entity_id
_entity_poly.type
_entity_poly.pdbx_seq_one_letter_code
_entity_poly.pdbx_strand_id
1 'polypeptide(L)' 'MTQMNGPLRIGIGGPVGAGKTSLTAALARSLSKRFSIGVITNDIYTQEDAEALMR' A
#
# COMPACT_ATOMS: atom_id res chain seq x y z
N MET A 1 30.80 -6.58 -3.66
CA MET A 1 29.69 -5.86 -4.31
C MET A 1 28.42 -6.26 -3.58
N THR A 2 27.71 -5.32 -2.95
CA THR A 2 26.42 -5.62 -2.30
C THR A 2 25.38 -5.84 -3.40
N GLN A 3 24.82 -7.04 -3.49
CA GLN A 3 23.70 -7.30 -4.39
C GLN A 3 22.49 -6.43 -3.98
N MET A 4 21.86 -5.75 -4.94
CA MET A 4 20.61 -5.03 -4.67
C MET A 4 19.47 -6.04 -4.55
N ASN A 5 18.89 -6.16 -3.36
CA ASN A 5 17.75 -7.02 -3.07
C ASN A 5 16.42 -6.41 -3.59
N GLY A 6 16.39 -5.88 -4.82
CA GLY A 6 15.19 -5.27 -5.42
C GLY A 6 14.49 -4.23 -4.53
N PRO A 7 13.22 -3.89 -4.83
CA PRO A 7 12.42 -3.02 -3.95
C PRO A 7 12.02 -3.74 -2.66
N LEU A 8 11.95 -3.00 -1.56
CA LEU A 8 11.38 -3.46 -0.29
C LEU A 8 9.90 -3.80 -0.49
N ARG A 9 9.48 -4.97 -0.02
CA ARG A 9 8.09 -5.45 -0.07
C ARG A 9 7.58 -5.66 1.34
N ILE A 10 6.42 -5.11 1.65
CA ILE A 10 5.81 -5.16 2.99
C ILE A 10 4.38 -5.70 2.84
N GLY A 11 4.04 -6.74 3.60
CA GLY A 11 2.68 -7.27 3.71
C GLY A 11 2.00 -6.79 4.99
N ILE A 12 0.72 -6.43 4.92
CA ILE A 12 -0.09 -6.01 6.07
C ILE A 12 -1.17 -7.07 6.32
N GLY A 13 -1.02 -7.81 7.41
CA GLY A 13 -1.94 -8.88 7.83
C GLY A 13 -2.81 -8.51 9.02
N GLY A 14 -3.95 -9.16 9.17
CA GLY A 14 -4.90 -8.93 10.26
C GLY A 14 -6.31 -9.44 9.93
N PRO A 15 -7.19 -9.62 10.94
CA PRO A 15 -8.55 -10.13 10.74
C PRO A 15 -9.41 -9.21 9.87
N VAL A 16 -10.56 -9.71 9.44
CA VAL A 16 -11.56 -8.90 8.72
C VAL A 16 -11.97 -7.72 9.59
N GLY A 17 -12.04 -6.52 9.01
CA GLY A 17 -12.39 -5.30 9.75
C GLY A 17 -11.25 -4.62 10.52
N ALA A 18 -10.03 -5.18 10.57
CA ALA A 18 -8.90 -4.59 11.31
C ALA A 18 -8.29 -3.31 10.68
N GLY A 19 -8.90 -2.77 9.62
CA GLY A 19 -8.44 -1.53 8.97
C GLY A 19 -7.17 -1.66 8.13
N LYS A 20 -6.83 -2.87 7.63
CA LYS A 20 -5.66 -3.13 6.77
C LYS A 20 -5.56 -2.15 5.60
N THR A 21 -6.65 -2.02 4.82
CA THR A 21 -6.72 -1.12 3.65
C THR A 21 -6.54 0.35 4.05
N SER A 22 -7.17 0.77 5.14
CA SER A 22 -7.03 2.14 5.67
C SER A 22 -5.60 2.44 6.11
N LEU A 23 -4.94 1.49 6.77
CA LEU A 23 -3.53 1.60 7.15
C LEU A 23 -2.62 1.69 5.91
N THR A 24 -2.84 0.83 4.91
CA THR A 24 -2.10 0.87 3.64
C THR A 24 -2.22 2.24 2.98
N ALA A 25 -3.42 2.82 2.92
CA ALA A 25 -3.66 4.15 2.37
C ALA A 25 -2.88 5.24 3.13
N ALA A 26 -2.94 5.22 4.46
CA ALA A 26 -2.26 6.18 5.31
C ALA A 26 -0.74 6.10 5.18
N LEU A 27 -0.18 4.89 5.15
CA LEU A 27 1.25 4.65 4.95
C LEU A 27 1.69 5.11 3.57
N ALA A 28 0.96 4.75 2.51
CA ALA A 28 1.27 5.16 1.16
C ALA A 28 1.30 6.69 1.03
N ARG A 29 0.28 7.40 1.55
CA ARG A 29 0.24 8.88 1.54
C ARG A 29 1.37 9.55 2.33
N SER A 30 1.76 8.97 3.46
CA SER A 30 2.82 9.52 4.30
C SER A 30 4.21 9.30 3.69
N LEU A 31 4.45 8.08 3.20
CA LEU A 31 5.76 7.64 2.74
C LEU A 31 6.04 8.00 1.27
N SER A 32 5.01 8.23 0.44
CA SER A 32 5.18 8.62 -0.97
C SER A 32 5.94 9.94 -1.14
N LYS A 33 5.98 10.78 -0.10
CA LYS A 33 6.79 12.00 -0.04
C LYS A 33 8.29 11.74 -0.06
N ARG A 34 8.73 10.52 0.28
CA ARG A 34 10.15 10.15 0.44
C ARG A 34 10.57 8.97 -0.42
N PHE A 35 9.62 8.11 -0.80
CA PHE A 35 9.90 6.87 -1.51
C PHE A 35 8.97 6.71 -2.71
N SER A 36 9.46 6.06 -3.77
CA SER A 36 8.59 5.53 -4.83
C SER A 36 7.84 4.32 -4.28
N ILE A 37 6.50 4.39 -4.27
CA ILE A 37 5.63 3.39 -3.64
C ILE A 37 4.61 2.88 -4.65
N GLY A 38 4.48 1.56 -4.70
CA GLY A 38 3.35 0.87 -5.32
C GLY A 38 2.54 0.14 -4.24
N VAL A 39 1.22 0.18 -4.36
CA VAL A 39 0.30 -0.58 -3.50
C VAL A 39 -0.33 -1.68 -4.34
N ILE A 40 -0.34 -2.91 -3.82
CA ILE A 40 -1.03 -4.05 -4.41
C ILE A 40 -2.04 -4.53 -3.39
N THR A 41 -3.32 -4.54 -3.75
CA THR A 41 -4.41 -5.02 -2.90
C THR A 41 -5.47 -5.72 -3.74
N ASN A 42 -6.06 -6.78 -3.21
CA ASN A 42 -7.19 -7.48 -3.80
C ASN A 42 -8.55 -7.02 -3.24
N ASP A 43 -8.56 -6.14 -2.24
CA ASP A 43 -9.78 -5.64 -1.59
C ASP A 43 -10.49 -4.54 -2.40
N ILE A 44 -9.87 -4.03 -3.48
CA ILE A 44 -10.43 -2.97 -4.33
C ILE A 44 -11.04 -3.60 -5.57
N TYR A 45 -12.37 -3.65 -5.61
CA TYR A 45 -13.13 -4.23 -6.72
C TYR A 45 -13.59 -3.18 -7.75
N THR A 46 -13.69 -1.90 -7.35
CA THR A 46 -14.16 -0.81 -8.22
C THR A 46 -13.07 0.23 -8.49
N GLN A 47 -13.19 0.95 -9.60
CA GLN A 47 -12.24 2.01 -9.96
C GLN A 47 -12.40 3.22 -9.04
N GLU A 48 -13.63 3.50 -8.61
CA GLU A 48 -13.98 4.57 -7.70
C GLU A 48 -13.28 4.38 -6.33
N ASP A 49 -13.26 3.16 -5.82
CA ASP A 49 -12.55 2.81 -4.58
C ASP A 49 -11.03 3.00 -4.72
N ALA A 50 -10.48 2.68 -5.90
CA ALA A 50 -9.07 2.93 -6.20
C ALA A 50 -8.76 4.43 -6.26
N GLU A 51 -9.62 5.21 -6.91
CA GLU A 51 -9.47 6.67 -7.00
C GLU A 51 -9.57 7.34 -5.64
N ALA A 52 -10.46 6.89 -4.76
CA ALA A 52 -10.57 7.37 -3.39
C ALA A 52 -9.28 7.14 -2.57
N LEU A 53 -8.49 6.12 -2.93
CA LEU A 53 -7.19 5.85 -2.33
C LEU A 53 -6.08 6.78 -2.89
N MET A 54 -6.18 7.15 -4.17
CA MET A 54 -5.20 7.99 -4.87
C MET A 54 -5.35 9.49 -4.59
N ARG A 55 -6.56 9.93 -4.20
CA ARG A 55 -6.82 11.30 -3.73
C ARG A 55 -6.32 11.52 -2.30
#